data_AF-A0A1I3L8J3-F1
#
_entry.id   AF-A0A1I3L8J3-F1
#
_cell.length_a   1.000
_cell.length_b   1.000
_cell.length_c   1.000
_cell.angle_alpha   90.00
_cell.angle_beta   90.00
_cell.angle_gamma   90.00
#
_symmetry.space_group_name_H-M   'P 1'
#
loop_
_entity.id
_entity.type
_entity.pdbx_description
1 polymer ?
#
loop_
_entity_poly.entity_id
_entity_poly.type
_entity_poly.pdbx_seq_one_letter_code
_entity_poly.pdbx_strand_id
1 'polypeptide(L)' 'MSIGYMRGPRICVSITEDGKAFRRSLMYGEDTICDLSPVDLIELIMQATSSLRYDVPKVRDN' A
#
# COMPACT_ATOMS: atom_id res chain seq x y z
N MET A 1 -14.46 -0.43 22.81
CA MET A 1 -14.84 -1.45 21.82
C MET A 1 -14.13 -1.10 20.51
N SER A 2 -12.87 -1.53 20.36
CA SER A 2 -12.07 -1.26 19.16
C SER A 2 -12.09 -2.50 18.26
N ILE A 3 -12.58 -2.31 17.04
CA ILE A 3 -12.70 -3.34 16.01
C ILE A 3 -11.30 -3.87 15.67
N GLY A 4 -11.09 -5.18 15.89
CA GLY A 4 -9.81 -5.88 15.81
C GLY A 4 -9.29 -6.15 14.39
N TYR A 5 -9.24 -5.13 13.52
CA TYR A 5 -8.70 -5.24 12.16
C TYR A 5 -7.41 -4.44 11.94
N MET A 6 -6.38 -4.47 12.80
CA MET A 6 -5.08 -3.87 12.43
C MET A 6 -3.85 -4.59 13.03
N ARG A 7 -3.74 -5.90 12.81
CA ARG A 7 -2.47 -6.65 13.01
C ARG A 7 -1.77 -7.00 11.69
N GLY A 8 -1.98 -6.20 10.66
CA GLY A 8 -1.34 -6.35 9.35
C GLY A 8 -0.43 -5.16 9.04
N PRO A 9 0.54 -5.33 8.13
CA PRO A 9 1.30 -4.22 7.58
C PRO A 9 0.35 -3.26 6.86
N ARG A 10 0.53 -1.96 7.09
CA ARG A 10 -0.24 -0.90 6.40
C ARG A 10 0.66 0.28 6.06
N ILE A 11 0.31 1.00 5.00
CA ILE A 11 0.97 2.25 4.64
C ILE A 11 0.14 3.40 5.20
N CYS A 12 0.74 4.21 6.06
CA CYS A 12 0.16 5.45 6.53
C CYS A 12 0.68 6.62 5.69
N VAL A 13 -0.21 7.55 5.33
CA VAL A 13 0.14 8.76 4.60
C VAL A 13 -0.24 9.95 5.46
N SER A 14 0.73 10.82 5.74
CA SER A 14 0.56 12.05 6.49
C SER A 14 1.14 13.23 5.72
N ILE A 15 0.70 14.44 6.07
CA ILE A 15 1.26 15.68 5.54
C ILE A 15 2.43 16.08 6.43
N THR A 16 3.55 16.50 5.83
CA THR A 16 4.72 17.01 6.56
C THR A 16 4.38 18.30 7.32
N GLU A 17 5.18 18.63 8.35
CA GLU A 17 4.93 19.81 9.20
C GLU A 17 4.90 21.13 8.41
N ASP A 18 5.63 21.20 7.30
CA ASP A 18 5.64 22.38 6.42
C ASP A 18 4.42 22.46 5.49
N GLY A 19 3.54 21.45 5.49
CA GLY A 19 2.34 21.38 4.66
C GLY A 19 2.59 21.15 3.17
N LYS A 20 3.84 20.93 2.74
CA LYS A 20 4.22 20.93 1.32
C LYS A 20 4.42 19.54 0.74
N ALA A 21 4.64 18.54 1.58
CA ALA A 21 4.94 17.19 1.14
C ALA A 21 4.09 16.15 1.88
N PHE A 22 4.05 14.95 1.30
CA PHE A 22 3.47 13.79 1.94
C PHE A 22 4.58 12.89 2.48
N ARG A 23 4.48 12.53 3.75
CA ARG A 23 5.26 11.47 4.36
C ARG A 23 4.47 10.17 4.26
N ARG A 24 5.17 9.08 3.92
CA ARG A 24 4.59 7.74 3.80
C ARG A 24 5.39 6.87 4.74
N SER A 25 4.72 6.07 5.57
CA SER A 25 5.40 5.21 6.52
C SER A 25 4.77 3.82 6.50
N LEU A 26 5.60 2.78 6.52
CA LEU A 26 5.17 1.42 6.74
C LEU A 26 4.94 1.22 8.24
N MET A 27 3.73 0.81 8.61
CA MET A 27 3.34 0.53 9.99
C MET A 27 3.01 -0.94 10.18
N TYR A 28 3.28 -1.46 11.38
CA TYR A 28 2.78 -2.75 11.84
C TYR A 28 2.21 -2.59 13.25
N GLY A 29 0.90 -2.77 13.41
CA GLY A 29 0.24 -2.45 14.68
C GLY A 29 0.31 -0.94 14.98
N GLU A 30 0.90 -0.54 16.10
CA GLU A 30 1.10 0.88 16.44
C GLU A 30 2.51 1.38 16.08
N ASP A 31 3.40 0.46 15.69
CA ASP A 31 4.79 0.77 15.43
C ASP A 31 5.00 1.27 14.00
N THR A 32 5.82 2.31 13.88
CA THR A 32 6.37 2.75 12.60
C THR A 32 7.65 1.98 12.32
N ILE A 33 7.67 1.23 11.23
CA ILE A 33 8.81 0.40 10.84
C ILE A 33 9.84 1.21 10.07
N CYS A 34 9.37 1.94 9.05
CA CYS A 34 10.22 2.82 8.25
C CYS A 34 9.39 3.87 7.50
N ASP A 35 10.07 4.92 7.04
CA ASP A 35 9.54 5.82 6.02
C ASP A 35 9.80 5.26 4.63
N LEU A 36 8.82 5.45 3.74
CA LEU A 36 8.86 5.00 2.36
C LEU A 36 9.07 6.20 1.43
N SER A 37 10.06 6.07 0.54
CA SER A 37 10.18 6.98 -0.58
C SER A 37 9.08 6.70 -1.62
N PRO A 38 8.83 7.64 -2.54
CA PRO A 38 7.93 7.37 -3.67
C PRO A 38 8.35 6.17 -4.51
N VAL A 39 9.66 5.89 -4.61
CA VAL A 39 10.19 4.76 -5.39
C VAL A 39 9.85 3.44 -4.71
N ASP A 40 10.07 3.33 -3.40
CA ASP A 40 9.76 2.11 -2.63
C ASP A 40 8.27 1.75 -2.75
N LEU A 41 7.39 2.75 -2.75
CA LEU A 41 5.96 2.53 -2.91
C LEU A 41 5.62 1.98 -4.30
N ILE A 42 6.24 2.51 -5.35
CA ILE A 42 6.02 2.05 -6.72
C ILE A 42 6.50 0.60 -6.86
N GLU A 43 7.70 0.29 -6.34
CA GLU A 43 8.24 -1.07 -6.37
C GLU A 43 7.33 -2.06 -5.64
N LEU A 44 6.80 -1.68 -4.47
CA LEU A 44 5.88 -2.51 -3.71
C LEU A 44 4.57 -2.76 -4.48
N ILE A 45 4.01 -1.73 -5.12
CA ILE A 45 2.82 -1.87 -5.96
C ILE A 45 3.13 -2.78 -7.17
N MET A 46 4.26 -2.58 -7.84
CA MET A 46 4.68 -3.39 -8.98
C MET A 46 4.84 -4.86 -8.58
N GLN A 47 5.48 -5.15 -7.44
CA GLN A 47 5.61 -6.52 -6.94
C GLN A 47 4.25 -7.12 -6.62
N ALA A 48 3.38 -6.42 -5.90
CA ALA A 48 2.04 -6.89 -5.54
C ALA A 48 1.14 -7.14 -6.76
N THR A 49 1.30 -6.33 -7.81
CA THR A 49 0.50 -6.42 -9.04
C THR A 49 1.11 -7.37 -10.07
N SER A 50 2.40 -7.69 -10.00
CA SER A 50 3.06 -8.64 -10.93
C SER A 50 2.43 -10.03 -10.94
N SER A 51 1.82 -10.45 -9.83
CA SER A 51 1.08 -11.71 -9.71
C SER A 51 -0.37 -11.63 -10.19
N LEU A 52 -0.91 -10.43 -10.45
CA LEU A 52 -2.26 -10.26 -10.96
C LEU A 52 -2.28 -10.62 -12.45
N ARG A 53 -2.49 -11.91 -12.74
CA ARG A 53 -2.88 -12.33 -14.09
C ARG A 53 -4.34 -11.93 -14.28
N TYR A 54 -4.60 -10.98 -15.17
CA TYR A 54 -5.95 -10.69 -15.64
C TYR A 54 -6.44 -11.92 -16.42
N ASP A 55 -7.34 -12.71 -15.84
CA ASP A 55 -8.08 -13.71 -16.61
C ASP A 55 -8.99 -12.96 -17.57
N VAL A 56 -8.58 -12.87 -18.84
CA VAL A 56 -9.42 -12.31 -19.89
C VAL A 56 -10.61 -13.24 -20.05
N PRO A 57 -11.86 -12.79 -19.81
CA PRO A 57 -13.02 -13.64 -20.05
C PRO A 57 -12.99 -14.09 -21.51
N LYS A 58 -12.94 -15.41 -21.75
CA LYS A 58 -13.07 -15.92 -23.11
C LYS A 58 -14.44 -15.50 -23.63
N VAL A 59 -14.46 -14.53 -24.53
CA VAL A 59 -15.64 -14.20 -25.31
C VAL A 59 -16.01 -15.47 -26.07
N ARG A 60 -17.17 -16.03 -25.76
CA ARG A 60 -17.72 -17.13 -26.56
C ARG A 60 -18.25 -16.50 -27.83
N ASP A 61 -17.55 -16.71 -28.93
CA ASP A 61 -18.07 -16.41 -30.26
C ASP A 61 -19.32 -17.30 -30.47
N ASN A 62 -20.46 -16.66 -30.72
CA ASN A 62 -21.73 -17.28 -31.07
C ASN A 62 -21.84 -17.41 -32.59
#